data_AF-A0A429RG76-F1
#
_entry.id   AF-A0A429RG76-F1
#
_cell.length_a   1.000
_cell.length_b   1.000
_cell.length_c   1.000
_cell.angle_alpha   90.00
_cell.angle_beta   90.00
_cell.angle_gamma   90.00
#
_symmetry.space_group_name_H-M   'P 1'
#
loop_
_entity.id
_entity.type
_entity.pdbx_description
1 polymer ?
#
loop_
_entity_poly.entity_id
_entity_poly.type
_entity_poly.pdbx_seq_one_letter_code
_entity_poly.pdbx_strand_id
1 'polypeptide(L)'
;MRTVFLAGDSTAAQKYADAAPETGWGMALPFFLHKDLTVANHAVNGRSTKSFLDEGRLDPILTAIRPGDLLLVQFGHNDEKTADPTRYTEPWTTYQDNLRVFVEGARSRGALPVLATSVERRKFAADGTALRTHGAYPAAMREAALEADVPLLDIEALSLALWQKLGPEATKTYFNWTATEQDNTHFNPPGAIEVARLVTAELLRTHVLAPRETRRLDDEIPADRITWPASEPMSGSQPVSGSQPVSESQPVSEESRP
;
A
#
# COMPACT_ATOMS: atom_id res chain seq x y z
N MET A 1 -15.02 -18.71 -3.30
CA MET A 1 -14.95 -17.24 -3.20
C MET A 1 -13.56 -16.91 -2.72
N ARG A 2 -12.81 -16.11 -3.48
CA ARG A 2 -11.38 -15.80 -3.24
C ARG A 2 -11.27 -14.36 -2.78
N THR A 3 -10.44 -14.09 -1.78
CA THR A 3 -10.16 -12.72 -1.32
C THR A 3 -8.79 -12.28 -1.85
N VAL A 4 -8.73 -11.03 -2.31
CA VAL A 4 -7.49 -10.32 -2.66
C VAL A 4 -7.12 -9.41 -1.51
N PHE A 5 -6.12 -9.81 -0.73
CA PHE A 5 -5.55 -8.98 0.33
C PHE A 5 -4.49 -8.07 -0.27
N LEU A 6 -4.55 -6.77 0.06
CA LEU A 6 -3.56 -5.78 -0.38
C LEU A 6 -2.70 -5.35 0.81
N ALA A 7 -1.39 -5.55 0.72
CA ALA A 7 -0.41 -4.93 1.60
C ALA A 7 0.36 -3.87 0.79
N GLY A 8 0.31 -2.62 1.25
CA GLY A 8 1.00 -1.54 0.54
C GLY A 8 0.95 -0.19 1.25
N ASP A 9 1.30 0.85 0.50
CA ASP A 9 1.45 2.22 0.98
C ASP A 9 0.27 3.14 0.59
N SER A 10 0.48 4.46 0.65
CA SER A 10 -0.56 5.46 0.35
C SER A 10 -1.12 5.37 -1.07
N THR A 11 -0.36 4.86 -2.03
CA THR A 11 -0.80 4.75 -3.43
C THR A 11 -1.87 3.68 -3.62
N ALA A 12 -1.94 2.68 -2.73
CA ALA A 12 -2.94 1.62 -2.73
C ALA A 12 -4.05 1.81 -1.67
N ALA A 13 -3.78 2.58 -0.61
CA ALA A 13 -4.59 2.67 0.60
C ALA A 13 -6.03 3.18 0.39
N GLN A 14 -6.93 2.69 1.25
CA GLN A 14 -8.26 3.28 1.43
C GLN A 14 -8.14 4.74 1.90
N LYS A 15 -8.97 5.62 1.33
CA LYS A 15 -9.07 7.03 1.69
C LYS A 15 -10.46 7.34 2.22
N TYR A 16 -10.55 8.37 3.04
CA TYR A 16 -11.80 8.83 3.67
C TYR A 16 -12.11 10.26 3.24
N ALA A 17 -13.29 10.75 3.62
CA ALA A 17 -13.84 12.01 3.10
C ALA A 17 -12.92 13.23 3.33
N ASP A 18 -12.09 13.21 4.38
CA ASP A 18 -11.12 14.24 4.72
C ASP A 18 -9.88 14.27 3.81
N ALA A 19 -9.63 13.18 3.07
CA ALA A 19 -8.54 13.08 2.10
C ALA A 19 -9.01 13.25 0.65
N ALA A 20 -10.32 13.38 0.39
CA ALA A 20 -10.82 13.54 -0.98
C ALA A 20 -10.23 14.80 -1.65
N PRO A 21 -9.76 14.74 -2.91
CA PRO A 21 -9.97 13.65 -3.88
C PRO A 21 -8.86 12.57 -3.92
N GLU A 22 -7.93 12.54 -2.96
CA GLU A 22 -6.91 11.50 -2.91
C GLU A 22 -7.55 10.10 -2.92
N THR A 23 -7.06 9.21 -3.77
CA THR A 23 -7.61 7.87 -3.96
C THR A 23 -6.47 6.87 -4.11
N GLY A 24 -6.46 5.80 -3.32
CA GLY A 24 -5.56 4.68 -3.58
C GLY A 24 -6.11 3.78 -4.68
N TRP A 25 -5.26 3.22 -5.54
CA TRP A 25 -5.68 2.32 -6.61
C TRP A 25 -6.42 1.08 -6.08
N GLY A 26 -6.12 0.65 -4.84
CA GLY A 26 -6.84 -0.45 -4.19
C GLY A 26 -8.33 -0.19 -3.98
N MET A 27 -8.76 1.09 -3.91
CA MET A 27 -10.17 1.47 -3.87
C MET A 27 -10.90 1.23 -5.19
N ALA A 28 -10.17 1.30 -6.31
CA ALA A 28 -10.73 1.12 -7.65
C ALA A 28 -10.68 -0.35 -8.13
N LEU A 29 -9.84 -1.18 -7.51
CA LEU A 29 -9.66 -2.60 -7.88
C LEU A 29 -10.99 -3.39 -8.01
N PRO A 30 -11.99 -3.24 -7.11
CA PRO A 30 -13.27 -3.96 -7.23
C PRO A 30 -14.05 -3.70 -8.53
N PHE A 31 -13.80 -2.61 -9.24
CA PHE A 31 -14.45 -2.36 -10.54
C PHE A 31 -14.01 -3.36 -11.60
N PHE A 32 -12.79 -3.88 -11.50
CA PHE A 32 -12.17 -4.76 -12.48
C PHE A 32 -12.18 -6.24 -12.11
N LEU A 33 -12.61 -6.59 -10.89
CA LEU A 33 -12.74 -7.97 -10.42
C LEU A 33 -14.17 -8.47 -10.57
N HIS A 34 -14.32 -9.76 -10.89
CA HIS A 34 -15.62 -10.43 -10.86
C HIS A 34 -16.24 -10.33 -9.46
N LYS A 35 -17.58 -10.31 -9.39
CA LYS A 35 -18.34 -10.12 -8.13
C LYS A 35 -18.11 -11.20 -7.06
N ASP A 36 -17.51 -12.33 -7.44
CA ASP A 36 -17.18 -13.45 -6.55
C ASP A 36 -15.77 -13.32 -5.94
N LEU A 37 -15.10 -12.19 -6.18
CA LEU A 37 -13.85 -11.82 -5.51
C LEU A 37 -14.12 -10.65 -4.57
N THR A 38 -13.54 -10.73 -3.37
CA THR A 38 -13.54 -9.63 -2.39
C THR A 38 -12.17 -9.00 -2.35
N VAL A 39 -12.10 -7.68 -2.15
CA VAL A 39 -10.83 -6.98 -1.87
C VAL A 39 -10.77 -6.63 -0.39
N ALA A 40 -9.73 -7.09 0.29
CA ALA A 40 -9.39 -6.69 1.66
C ALA A 40 -8.18 -5.74 1.58
N ASN A 41 -8.45 -4.43 1.54
CA ASN A 41 -7.40 -3.43 1.39
C ASN A 41 -6.79 -3.07 2.75
N HIS A 42 -5.59 -3.60 3.03
CA HIS A 42 -4.82 -3.32 4.23
C HIS A 42 -3.66 -2.34 3.97
N ALA A 43 -3.58 -1.74 2.78
CA ALA A 43 -2.57 -0.74 2.48
C ALA A 43 -2.77 0.53 3.30
N VAL A 44 -1.68 1.10 3.82
CA VAL A 44 -1.73 2.22 4.78
C VAL A 44 -0.75 3.31 4.40
N ASN A 45 -1.20 4.55 4.50
CA ASN A 45 -0.41 5.73 4.17
C ASN A 45 0.95 5.74 4.86
N GLY A 46 1.99 6.03 4.09
CA GLY A 46 3.34 6.25 4.60
C GLY A 46 4.10 4.99 5.03
N ARG A 47 3.54 3.79 4.87
CA ARG A 47 4.21 2.55 5.28
C ARG A 47 5.20 2.09 4.21
N SER A 48 6.30 1.56 4.70
CA SER A 48 7.32 0.79 3.97
C SER A 48 7.15 -0.68 4.32
N THR A 49 7.91 -1.57 3.67
CA THR A 49 7.96 -2.98 4.08
C THR A 49 8.32 -3.12 5.56
N LYS A 50 9.32 -2.34 6.02
CA LYS A 50 9.78 -2.34 7.41
C LYS A 50 8.71 -1.88 8.39
N SER A 51 8.20 -0.65 8.22
CA SER A 51 7.22 -0.09 9.16
C SER A 51 5.90 -0.87 9.15
N PHE A 52 5.52 -1.49 8.03
CA PHE A 52 4.34 -2.35 7.98
C PHE A 52 4.49 -3.61 8.85
N LEU A 53 5.67 -4.23 8.83
CA LEU A 53 6.00 -5.38 9.67
C LEU A 53 6.17 -4.98 11.14
N ASP A 54 6.94 -3.92 11.41
CA ASP A 54 7.22 -3.44 12.78
C ASP A 54 5.93 -3.03 13.51
N GLU A 55 4.95 -2.48 12.80
CA GLU A 55 3.64 -2.10 13.35
C GLU A 55 2.64 -3.28 13.44
N GLY A 56 3.05 -4.51 13.10
CA GLY A 56 2.19 -5.71 13.16
C GLY A 56 1.04 -5.70 12.14
N ARG A 57 1.14 -4.91 11.06
CA ARG A 57 0.04 -4.75 10.09
C ARG A 57 -0.15 -5.96 9.18
N LEU A 58 0.87 -6.81 9.09
CA LEU A 58 0.76 -8.10 8.40
C LEU A 58 -0.09 -9.10 9.20
N ASP A 59 -0.16 -8.98 10.53
CA ASP A 59 -0.83 -9.96 11.38
C ASP A 59 -2.34 -10.09 11.09
N PRO A 60 -3.13 -9.00 10.93
CA PRO A 60 -4.54 -9.11 10.58
C PRO A 60 -4.77 -9.80 9.22
N ILE A 61 -3.90 -9.55 8.25
CA ILE A 61 -3.95 -10.22 6.93
C ILE A 61 -3.74 -11.72 7.15
N LEU A 62 -2.66 -12.08 7.83
CA LEU A 62 -2.28 -13.46 8.08
C LEU A 62 -3.28 -14.21 8.97
N THR A 63 -3.99 -13.54 9.87
CA THR A 63 -5.08 -14.17 10.64
C THR A 63 -6.31 -14.44 9.78
N ALA A 64 -6.60 -13.59 8.79
CA ALA A 64 -7.81 -13.69 7.98
C ALA A 64 -7.65 -14.53 6.71
N ILE A 65 -6.46 -14.55 6.12
CA ILE A 65 -6.18 -15.17 4.82
C ILE A 65 -6.32 -16.70 4.86
N ARG A 66 -6.89 -17.27 3.80
CA ARG A 66 -7.21 -18.70 3.70
C ARG A 66 -6.57 -19.34 2.46
N PRO A 67 -6.51 -20.69 2.42
CA PRO A 67 -6.06 -21.39 1.24
C PRO A 67 -6.82 -20.96 -0.02
N GLY A 68 -6.07 -20.63 -1.07
CA GLY A 68 -6.60 -20.13 -2.33
C GLY A 68 -6.76 -18.61 -2.43
N ASP A 69 -6.62 -17.84 -1.35
CA ASP A 69 -6.62 -16.36 -1.40
C ASP A 69 -5.35 -15.80 -2.08
N LEU A 70 -5.35 -14.48 -2.32
CA LEU A 70 -4.19 -13.72 -2.81
C LEU A 70 -3.67 -12.78 -1.74
N LEU A 71 -2.35 -12.70 -1.60
CA LEU A 71 -1.69 -11.56 -0.96
C LEU A 71 -0.89 -10.79 -2.01
N LEU A 72 -1.39 -9.63 -2.40
CA LEU A 72 -0.71 -8.70 -3.30
C LEU A 72 0.09 -7.68 -2.47
N VAL A 73 1.41 -7.66 -2.66
CA VAL A 73 2.34 -6.84 -1.89
C VAL A 73 2.96 -5.79 -2.80
N GLN A 74 2.76 -4.50 -2.49
CA GLN A 74 3.32 -3.38 -3.25
C GLN A 74 3.90 -2.32 -2.32
N PHE A 75 5.22 -2.18 -2.32
CA PHE A 75 5.98 -1.22 -1.52
C PHE A 75 7.21 -0.71 -2.29
N GLY A 76 7.83 0.37 -1.78
CA GLY A 76 9.01 1.00 -2.39
C GLY A 76 9.07 2.50 -2.08
N HIS A 77 7.95 3.22 -2.13
CA HIS A 77 7.90 4.68 -1.96
C HIS A 77 8.45 5.19 -0.64
N ASN A 78 8.21 4.44 0.45
CA ASN A 78 8.63 4.83 1.79
C ASN A 78 9.90 4.11 2.23
N ASP A 79 10.19 2.96 1.63
CA ASP A 79 11.42 2.20 1.82
C ASP A 79 12.64 3.03 1.41
N GLU A 80 12.53 3.84 0.34
CA GLU A 80 13.61 4.73 -0.15
C GLU A 80 13.91 5.95 0.74
N LYS A 81 13.18 6.19 1.84
CA LYS A 81 13.33 7.36 2.69
C LYS A 81 14.51 7.24 3.65
N THR A 82 15.73 7.39 3.14
CA THR A 82 17.00 7.31 3.90
C THR A 82 17.05 8.19 5.15
N ALA A 83 16.35 9.33 5.15
CA ALA A 83 16.27 10.25 6.29
C ALA A 83 15.33 9.78 7.43
N ASP A 84 14.47 8.79 7.18
CA ASP A 84 13.55 8.23 8.16
C ASP A 84 13.91 6.75 8.44
N PRO A 85 14.72 6.46 9.47
CA PRO A 85 15.17 5.10 9.77
C PRO A 85 14.03 4.16 10.19
N THR A 86 12.86 4.70 10.57
CA THR A 86 11.68 3.87 10.89
C THR A 86 11.04 3.26 9.65
N ARG A 87 11.31 3.84 8.47
CA ARG A 87 10.78 3.38 7.18
C ARG A 87 11.85 2.82 6.27
N TYR A 88 13.05 3.38 6.31
CA TYR A 88 14.14 3.06 5.41
C TYR A 88 14.47 1.56 5.43
N THR A 89 14.74 1.03 4.24
CA THR A 89 15.36 -0.29 4.04
C THR A 89 16.48 -0.17 3.02
N GLU A 90 17.34 -1.18 2.93
CA GLU A 90 18.33 -1.26 1.86
C GLU A 90 17.77 -2.22 0.79
N PRO A 91 17.68 -1.80 -0.51
CA PRO A 91 17.02 -2.57 -1.56
C PRO A 91 17.41 -4.04 -1.64
N TRP A 92 18.71 -4.34 -1.60
CA TRP A 92 19.24 -5.70 -1.83
C TRP A 92 19.44 -6.52 -0.54
N THR A 93 18.96 -6.01 0.61
CA THR A 93 19.04 -6.73 1.88
C THR A 93 17.72 -6.61 2.63
N THR A 94 17.57 -5.63 3.53
CA THR A 94 16.42 -5.55 4.43
C THR A 94 15.09 -5.40 3.70
N TYR A 95 15.06 -4.79 2.52
CA TYR A 95 13.85 -4.75 1.69
C TYR A 95 13.46 -6.16 1.19
N GLN A 96 14.40 -6.91 0.61
CA GLN A 96 14.14 -8.28 0.14
C GLN A 96 13.83 -9.23 1.31
N ASP A 97 14.53 -9.08 2.44
CA ASP A 97 14.25 -9.86 3.66
C ASP A 97 12.82 -9.62 4.15
N ASN A 98 12.38 -8.36 4.18
CA ASN A 98 11.01 -8.04 4.52
C ASN A 98 10.02 -8.63 3.50
N LEU A 99 10.27 -8.52 2.20
CA LEU A 99 9.41 -9.12 1.17
C LEU A 99 9.26 -10.64 1.34
N ARG A 100 10.35 -11.35 1.71
CA ARG A 100 10.31 -12.79 2.02
C ARG A 100 9.37 -13.09 3.19
N VAL A 101 9.27 -12.22 4.21
CA VAL A 101 8.31 -12.39 5.32
C VAL A 101 6.86 -12.38 4.82
N PHE A 102 6.50 -11.46 3.91
CA PHE A 102 5.15 -11.46 3.33
C PHE A 102 4.87 -12.73 2.52
N VAL A 103 5.83 -13.13 1.68
CA VAL A 103 5.73 -14.32 0.82
C VAL A 103 5.52 -15.58 1.65
N GLU A 104 6.38 -15.82 2.64
CA GLU A 104 6.31 -17.01 3.48
C GLU A 104 5.10 -16.99 4.43
N GLY A 105 4.69 -15.80 4.88
CA GLY A 105 3.46 -15.60 5.64
C GLY A 105 2.22 -16.09 4.88
N ALA A 106 2.10 -15.72 3.60
CA ALA A 106 1.00 -16.17 2.74
C ALA A 106 1.09 -17.67 2.42
N ARG A 107 2.27 -18.15 2.03
CA ARG A 107 2.51 -19.57 1.67
C ARG A 107 2.17 -20.52 2.81
N SER A 108 2.61 -20.20 4.02
CA SER A 108 2.32 -21.02 5.22
C SER A 108 0.83 -21.15 5.53
N ARG A 109 -0.03 -20.33 4.90
CA ARG A 109 -1.49 -20.36 5.02
C ARG A 109 -2.20 -20.86 3.76
N GLY A 110 -1.44 -21.38 2.79
CA GLY A 110 -1.97 -21.89 1.52
C GLY A 110 -2.48 -20.80 0.57
N ALA A 111 -2.17 -19.53 0.84
CA ALA A 111 -2.50 -18.43 -0.05
C ALA A 111 -1.39 -18.21 -1.10
N LEU A 112 -1.74 -17.54 -2.19
CA LEU A 112 -0.81 -17.20 -3.25
C LEU A 112 -0.24 -15.79 -3.01
N PRO A 113 1.04 -15.65 -2.63
CA PRO A 113 1.71 -14.35 -2.64
C PRO A 113 2.00 -13.91 -4.07
N VAL A 114 1.87 -12.62 -4.33
CA VAL A 114 2.29 -11.99 -5.58
C VAL A 114 2.88 -10.62 -5.26
N LEU A 115 4.06 -10.35 -5.82
CA LEU A 115 4.78 -9.11 -5.62
C LEU A 115 4.46 -8.15 -6.77
N ALA A 116 4.29 -6.87 -6.46
CA ALA A 116 4.07 -5.83 -7.46
C ALA A 116 5.03 -4.67 -7.21
N THR A 117 5.82 -4.29 -8.22
CA THR A 117 6.73 -3.14 -8.10
C THR A 117 5.92 -1.87 -7.81
N SER A 118 6.51 -0.90 -7.11
CA SER A 118 5.82 0.35 -6.81
C SER A 118 5.45 1.10 -8.10
N VAL A 119 4.27 1.71 -8.11
CA VAL A 119 3.83 2.59 -9.21
C VAL A 119 4.77 3.77 -9.31
N GLU A 120 5.16 4.20 -10.52
CA GLU A 120 6.03 5.37 -10.68
C GLU A 120 5.34 6.66 -10.27
N ARG A 121 6.13 7.53 -9.63
CA ARG A 121 5.76 8.93 -9.44
C ARG A 121 5.74 9.67 -10.77
N ARG A 122 4.94 10.72 -10.83
CA ARG A 122 4.94 11.64 -11.95
C ARG A 122 6.23 12.46 -11.96
N LYS A 123 7.21 12.04 -12.78
CA LYS A 123 8.45 12.79 -13.00
C LYS A 123 8.83 12.77 -14.47
N PHE A 124 9.17 13.94 -15.00
CA PHE A 124 9.56 14.13 -16.39
C PHE A 124 10.85 14.93 -16.50
N ALA A 125 11.68 14.60 -17.48
CA ALA A 125 12.78 15.44 -17.93
C ALA A 125 12.23 16.64 -18.73
N ALA A 126 13.10 17.63 -19.00
CA ALA A 126 12.74 18.83 -19.73
C ALA A 126 12.24 18.56 -21.15
N ASP A 127 12.66 17.45 -21.76
CA ASP A 127 12.23 17.01 -23.10
C ASP A 127 10.90 16.21 -23.09
N GLY A 128 10.28 16.02 -21.92
CA GLY A 128 9.05 15.25 -21.76
C GLY A 128 9.26 13.74 -21.56
N THR A 129 10.50 13.27 -21.41
CA THR A 129 10.79 11.86 -21.08
C THR A 129 10.36 11.54 -19.65
N ALA A 130 9.54 10.50 -19.46
CA ALA A 130 9.18 10.01 -18.13
C ALA A 130 10.38 9.38 -17.42
N LEU A 131 10.56 9.67 -16.14
CA LEU A 131 11.74 9.27 -15.37
C LEU A 131 11.37 8.29 -14.27
N ARG A 132 12.22 7.27 -14.08
CA ARG A 132 12.15 6.36 -12.94
C ARG A 132 12.47 7.08 -11.64
N THR A 133 11.73 6.75 -10.58
CA THR A 133 11.84 7.45 -9.29
C THR A 133 12.20 6.58 -8.11
N HIS A 134 12.26 5.26 -8.28
CA HIS A 134 12.45 4.30 -7.19
C HIS A 134 13.84 3.66 -7.10
N GLY A 135 14.84 4.20 -7.81
CA GLY A 135 16.21 3.69 -7.77
C GLY A 135 16.29 2.16 -8.00
N ALA A 136 16.90 1.44 -7.06
CA ALA A 136 17.11 0.00 -7.16
C ALA A 136 15.91 -0.86 -6.67
N TYR A 137 14.90 -0.28 -6.03
CA TYR A 137 13.80 -1.04 -5.42
C TYR A 137 13.02 -1.93 -6.40
N PRO A 138 12.63 -1.46 -7.60
CA PRO A 138 11.95 -2.32 -8.57
C PRO A 138 12.82 -3.50 -9.01
N ALA A 139 14.14 -3.30 -9.16
CA ALA A 139 15.05 -4.37 -9.52
C ALA A 139 15.24 -5.38 -8.38
N ALA A 140 15.36 -4.91 -7.13
CA ALA A 140 15.42 -5.78 -5.97
C ALA A 140 14.16 -6.61 -5.75
N MET A 141 12.97 -6.05 -6.00
CA MET A 141 11.72 -6.80 -5.95
C MET A 141 11.60 -7.83 -7.08
N ARG A 142 12.03 -7.49 -8.31
CA ARG A 142 12.10 -8.44 -9.44
C ARG A 142 12.95 -9.65 -9.08
N GLU A 143 14.13 -9.43 -8.49
CA GLU A 143 15.00 -10.49 -8.02
C GLU A 143 14.35 -11.30 -6.89
N ALA A 144 13.78 -10.64 -5.87
CA ALA A 144 13.10 -11.35 -4.78
C ALA A 144 11.93 -12.22 -5.27
N ALA A 145 11.16 -11.74 -6.25
CA ALA A 145 10.08 -12.52 -6.85
C ALA A 145 10.60 -13.75 -7.59
N LEU A 146 11.70 -13.60 -8.33
CA LEU A 146 12.37 -14.69 -9.04
C LEU A 146 12.94 -15.72 -8.07
N GLU A 147 13.69 -15.29 -7.06
CA GLU A 147 14.29 -16.16 -6.04
C GLU A 147 13.23 -16.92 -5.25
N ALA A 148 12.14 -16.23 -4.91
CA ALA A 148 11.06 -16.84 -4.17
C ALA A 148 10.17 -17.71 -5.05
N ASP A 149 10.27 -17.68 -6.39
CA ASP A 149 9.34 -18.33 -7.33
C ASP A 149 7.88 -17.91 -7.09
N VAL A 150 7.63 -16.60 -7.13
CA VAL A 150 6.29 -16.01 -7.01
C VAL A 150 5.99 -15.10 -8.21
N PRO A 151 4.72 -14.97 -8.60
CA PRO A 151 4.34 -14.03 -9.66
C PRO A 151 4.76 -12.59 -9.31
N LEU A 152 5.26 -11.88 -10.33
CA LEU A 152 5.58 -10.46 -10.27
C LEU A 152 4.66 -9.68 -11.21
N LEU A 153 4.07 -8.60 -10.71
CA LEU A 153 3.43 -7.57 -11.54
C LEU A 153 4.40 -6.38 -11.68
N ASP A 154 4.88 -6.12 -12.90
CA ASP A 154 5.85 -5.03 -13.12
C ASP A 154 5.15 -3.67 -13.32
N ILE A 155 4.48 -3.20 -12.27
CA ILE A 155 3.67 -1.98 -12.27
C ILE A 155 4.54 -0.73 -12.46
N GLU A 156 5.79 -0.73 -12.00
CA GLU A 156 6.77 0.35 -12.28
C GLU A 156 6.91 0.55 -13.79
N ALA A 157 7.23 -0.51 -14.53
CA ALA A 157 7.43 -0.41 -15.98
C ALA A 157 6.13 -0.02 -16.72
N LEU A 158 4.99 -0.59 -16.30
CA LEU A 158 3.68 -0.31 -16.91
C LEU A 158 3.23 1.13 -16.67
N SER A 159 3.38 1.63 -15.44
CA SER A 159 3.01 3.01 -15.10
C SER A 159 3.96 4.02 -15.75
N LEU A 160 5.28 3.75 -15.79
CA LEU A 160 6.23 4.60 -16.53
C LEU A 160 5.84 4.74 -18.00
N ALA A 161 5.47 3.64 -18.65
CA ALA A 161 5.02 3.64 -20.05
C ALA A 161 3.73 4.44 -20.25
N LEU A 162 2.78 4.33 -19.31
CA LEU A 162 1.56 5.13 -19.31
C LEU A 162 1.86 6.62 -19.16
N TRP A 163 2.69 7.00 -18.18
CA TRP A 163 3.10 8.39 -17.98
C TRP A 163 3.82 8.95 -19.19
N GLN A 164 4.71 8.16 -19.83
CA GLN A 164 5.37 8.56 -21.06
C GLN A 164 4.38 8.80 -22.20
N LYS A 165 3.37 7.94 -22.34
CA LYS A 165 2.34 8.06 -23.39
C LYS A 165 1.48 9.30 -23.20
N LEU A 166 1.10 9.61 -21.95
CA LEU A 166 0.29 10.79 -21.62
C LEU A 166 1.10 12.08 -21.70
N GLY A 167 2.39 12.02 -21.35
CA GLY A 167 3.27 13.17 -21.26
C GLY A 167 2.96 14.08 -20.05
N PRO A 168 3.73 15.16 -19.85
CA PRO A 168 3.68 15.96 -18.64
C PRO A 168 2.30 16.56 -18.35
N GLU A 169 1.68 17.20 -19.34
CA GLU A 169 0.44 17.96 -19.10
C GLU A 169 -0.78 17.05 -18.88
N ALA A 170 -1.02 16.08 -19.77
CA ALA A 170 -2.18 15.19 -19.61
C ALA A 170 -2.08 14.32 -18.35
N THR A 171 -0.87 13.94 -17.92
CA THR A 171 -0.68 13.15 -16.70
C THR A 171 -1.19 13.86 -15.44
N LYS A 172 -1.27 15.21 -15.42
CA LYS A 172 -1.79 15.95 -14.25
C LYS A 172 -3.22 15.53 -13.88
N THR A 173 -4.03 15.06 -14.83
CA THR A 173 -5.41 14.63 -14.55
C THR A 173 -5.50 13.32 -13.78
N TYR A 174 -4.40 12.60 -13.59
CA TYR A 174 -4.33 11.31 -12.89
C TYR A 174 -3.78 11.46 -11.46
N PHE A 175 -3.20 12.61 -11.12
CA PHE A 175 -2.63 12.87 -9.80
C PHE A 175 -3.43 13.92 -9.06
N ASN A 176 -3.21 14.05 -7.76
CA ASN A 176 -3.72 15.15 -6.94
C ASN A 176 -3.04 16.48 -7.32
N TRP A 177 -3.45 16.98 -8.49
CA TRP A 177 -2.98 18.22 -9.05
C TRP A 177 -4.15 19.19 -9.12
N THR A 178 -4.20 20.08 -8.14
CA THR A 178 -5.20 21.13 -8.02
C THR A 178 -4.51 22.51 -8.09
N ALA A 179 -5.28 23.59 -7.99
CA ALA A 179 -4.71 24.92 -7.88
C ALA A 179 -3.87 25.11 -6.61
N THR A 180 -4.15 24.34 -5.55
CA THR A 180 -3.54 24.48 -4.22
C THR A 180 -2.59 23.33 -3.87
N GLU A 181 -2.57 22.26 -4.66
CA GLU A 181 -1.80 21.05 -4.39
C GLU A 181 -1.18 20.52 -5.68
N GLN A 182 0.12 20.23 -5.67
CA GLN A 182 0.85 19.68 -6.82
C GLN A 182 1.53 18.38 -6.41
N ASP A 183 0.71 17.37 -6.12
CA ASP A 183 1.18 16.06 -5.73
C ASP A 183 1.57 15.24 -6.98
N ASN A 184 2.77 14.65 -6.95
CA ASN A 184 3.30 13.81 -8.02
C ASN A 184 3.35 12.32 -7.63
N THR A 185 2.80 11.95 -6.48
CA THR A 185 2.78 10.59 -5.92
C THR A 185 1.36 10.08 -5.75
N HIS A 186 0.47 10.90 -5.18
CA HIS A 186 -0.88 10.45 -4.85
C HIS A 186 -1.88 10.71 -5.98
N PHE A 187 -2.77 9.74 -6.20
CA PHE A 187 -3.73 9.76 -7.28
C PHE A 187 -5.04 10.43 -6.85
N ASN A 188 -5.74 10.96 -7.86
CA ASN A 188 -7.17 11.23 -7.79
C ASN A 188 -7.95 10.01 -8.35
N PRO A 189 -9.29 10.03 -8.46
CA PRO A 189 -10.05 8.87 -8.94
C PRO A 189 -9.64 8.38 -10.34
N PRO A 190 -9.48 9.25 -11.37
CA PRO A 190 -8.95 8.82 -12.67
C PRO A 190 -7.62 8.05 -12.58
N GLY A 191 -6.67 8.55 -11.79
CA GLY A 191 -5.37 7.89 -11.56
C GLY A 191 -5.50 6.52 -10.91
N ALA A 192 -6.26 6.45 -9.82
CA ALA A 192 -6.49 5.22 -9.09
C ALA A 192 -7.16 4.15 -9.96
N ILE A 193 -8.12 4.55 -10.80
CA ILE A 193 -8.80 3.67 -11.76
C ILE A 193 -7.81 3.13 -12.79
N GLU A 194 -6.96 3.98 -13.38
CA GLU A 194 -6.02 3.54 -14.41
C GLU A 194 -4.95 2.60 -13.86
N VAL A 195 -4.41 2.90 -12.67
CA VAL A 195 -3.45 2.01 -12.00
C VAL A 195 -4.10 0.69 -11.61
N ALA A 196 -5.33 0.69 -11.11
CA ALA A 196 -6.07 -0.54 -10.82
C ALA A 196 -6.34 -1.38 -12.09
N ARG A 197 -6.57 -0.73 -13.24
CA ARG A 197 -6.67 -1.39 -14.54
C ARG A 197 -5.34 -2.04 -14.92
N LEU A 198 -4.22 -1.34 -14.79
CA LEU A 198 -2.88 -1.89 -15.04
C LEU A 198 -2.60 -3.12 -14.15
N VAL A 199 -2.88 -3.02 -12.85
CA VAL A 199 -2.72 -4.13 -11.91
C VAL A 199 -3.58 -5.33 -12.31
N THR A 200 -4.85 -5.11 -12.67
CA THR A 200 -5.75 -6.21 -13.03
C THR A 200 -5.38 -6.85 -14.37
N ALA A 201 -4.98 -6.04 -15.35
CA ALA A 201 -4.49 -6.53 -16.64
C ALA A 201 -3.22 -7.38 -16.44
N GLU A 202 -2.32 -6.96 -15.55
CA GLU A 202 -1.10 -7.68 -15.26
C GLU A 202 -1.34 -8.97 -14.46
N LEU A 203 -2.30 -8.97 -13.54
CA LEU A 203 -2.78 -10.19 -12.86
C LEU A 203 -3.34 -11.22 -13.85
N LEU A 204 -4.03 -10.76 -14.89
CA LEU A 204 -4.53 -11.61 -15.97
C LEU A 204 -3.38 -12.13 -16.85
N ARG A 205 -2.46 -11.24 -17.26
CA ARG A 205 -1.32 -11.58 -18.12
C ARG A 205 -0.38 -12.60 -17.47
N THR A 206 -0.19 -12.50 -16.17
CA THR A 206 0.65 -13.41 -15.37
C THR A 206 -0.10 -14.67 -14.91
N HIS A 207 -1.35 -14.86 -15.35
CA HIS A 207 -2.21 -15.99 -15.00
C HIS A 207 -2.48 -16.16 -13.49
N VAL A 208 -2.28 -15.09 -12.70
CA VAL A 208 -2.66 -15.05 -11.28
C VAL A 208 -4.18 -15.04 -11.12
N LEU A 209 -4.86 -14.36 -12.05
CA LEU A 209 -6.31 -14.38 -12.22
C LEU A 209 -6.67 -14.95 -13.60
N ALA A 210 -7.73 -15.74 -13.65
CA ALA A 210 -8.33 -16.20 -14.89
C ALA A 210 -9.23 -15.10 -15.51
N PRO A 211 -9.51 -15.13 -16.83
CA PRO A 211 -10.41 -14.17 -17.47
C PRO A 211 -11.80 -14.07 -16.81
N ARG A 212 -12.32 -15.19 -16.27
CA ARG A 212 -13.61 -15.22 -15.56
C ARG A 212 -13.60 -14.51 -14.21
N GLU A 213 -12.42 -14.22 -13.66
CA GLU A 213 -12.22 -13.53 -12.39
C GLU A 213 -12.06 -12.01 -12.57
N THR A 214 -12.00 -11.53 -13.82
CA THR A 214 -11.90 -10.10 -14.15
C THR A 214 -13.14 -9.64 -14.92
N ARG A 215 -13.32 -8.33 -15.01
CA ARG A 215 -14.38 -7.68 -15.80
C ARG A 215 -13.95 -6.27 -16.17
N ARG A 216 -14.59 -5.68 -17.18
CA ARG A 216 -14.54 -4.22 -17.44
C ARG A 216 -13.13 -3.65 -17.68
N LEU A 217 -12.18 -4.48 -18.12
CA LEU A 217 -10.82 -4.02 -18.44
C LEU A 217 -10.82 -3.03 -19.61
N ASP A 218 -11.73 -3.21 -20.56
CA ASP A 218 -11.90 -2.34 -21.73
C ASP A 218 -12.97 -1.26 -21.54
N ASP A 219 -13.63 -1.22 -20.37
CA ASP A 219 -14.68 -0.24 -20.07
C ASP A 219 -14.08 1.05 -19.52
N GLU A 220 -14.77 2.16 -19.80
CA GLU A 220 -14.63 3.38 -19.02
C GLU A 220 -15.29 3.20 -17.64
N ILE A 221 -14.57 3.58 -16.59
CA ILE A 221 -15.10 3.61 -15.22
C ILE A 221 -15.28 5.09 -14.85
N PRO A 222 -16.52 5.57 -14.66
CA PRO A 222 -16.76 6.94 -14.25
C PRO A 222 -16.12 7.26 -12.90
N ALA A 223 -15.40 8.37 -12.82
CA ALA A 223 -14.68 8.81 -11.62
C ALA A 223 -15.60 9.04 -10.40
N ASP A 224 -16.86 9.41 -10.64
CA ASP A 224 -17.88 9.63 -9.61
C ASP A 224 -18.36 8.35 -8.92
N ARG A 225 -17.95 7.17 -9.41
CA ARG A 225 -18.20 5.88 -8.73
C ARG A 225 -17.26 5.63 -7.57
N ILE A 226 -16.12 6.34 -7.49
CA ILE A 226 -15.27 6.32 -6.32
C ILE A 226 -15.93 7.18 -5.24
N THR A 227 -16.13 6.59 -4.07
CA THR A 227 -16.72 7.27 -2.92
C THR A 227 -15.78 7.18 -1.73
N TRP A 228 -15.73 8.25 -0.94
CA TRP A 228 -14.98 8.31 0.30
C TRP A 228 -15.93 8.23 1.48
N PRO A 229 -15.95 7.12 2.23
CA PRO A 229 -16.74 7.06 3.44
C PRO A 229 -16.23 8.09 4.46
N ALA A 230 -17.09 8.46 5.41
CA ALA A 230 -16.64 9.19 6.58
C ALA A 230 -15.57 8.36 7.30
N SER A 231 -14.53 9.01 7.80
CA SER A 231 -13.62 8.35 8.73
C SER A 231 -14.42 7.93 9.96
N GLU A 232 -14.31 6.66 10.36
CA GLU A 232 -14.88 6.26 11.64
C GLU A 232 -14.20 7.09 12.74
N PRO A 233 -14.96 7.66 13.69
CA PRO A 233 -14.35 8.32 14.82
C PRO A 233 -13.49 7.27 15.52
N MET A 234 -12.19 7.54 15.64
CA MET A 234 -11.27 6.75 16.46
C MET A 234 -11.98 6.48 17.79
N SER A 235 -12.37 5.23 18.04
CA SER A 235 -13.00 4.84 19.30
C SER A 235 -12.09 5.32 20.42
N GLY A 236 -12.54 6.36 21.12
CA GLY A 236 -11.76 7.05 22.12
C GLY A 236 -11.23 6.06 23.14
N SER A 237 -9.96 6.19 23.47
CA SER A 237 -9.40 5.66 24.70
C SER A 237 -10.34 6.05 25.84
N GLN A 238 -11.08 5.07 26.39
CA GLN A 238 -11.83 5.34 27.60
C GLN A 238 -10.84 5.79 28.68
N PRO A 239 -11.11 6.89 29.41
CA PRO A 239 -10.28 7.26 30.53
C PRO A 239 -10.38 6.13 31.56
N VAL A 240 -9.24 5.53 31.88
CA VAL A 240 -9.12 4.61 33.01
C VAL A 240 -9.41 5.42 34.27
N SER A 241 -10.64 5.31 34.74
CA SER A 241 -11.04 5.78 36.06
C SER A 241 -10.31 4.95 37.11
N GLY A 242 -9.49 5.61 37.94
CA GLY A 242 -9.24 5.19 39.31
C GLY A 242 -7.80 4.84 39.62
N SER A 243 -7.11 5.77 40.27
CA SER A 243 -6.17 5.48 41.36
C SER A 243 -6.04 6.74 42.21
N GLN A 244 -6.47 6.62 43.47
CA GLN A 244 -6.36 7.65 44.50
C GLN A 244 -4.89 7.99 44.80
N PRO A 245 -4.58 9.21 45.27
CA PRO A 245 -3.21 9.56 45.65
C PRO A 245 -2.82 8.90 46.97
N VAL A 246 -1.66 8.24 46.98
CA VAL A 246 -1.02 7.70 48.18
C VAL A 246 -0.38 8.87 48.94
N SER A 247 -0.70 8.95 50.24
CA SER A 247 -0.21 9.94 51.20
C SER A 247 1.29 9.80 51.47
N GLU A 248 2.02 10.91 51.42
CA GLU A 248 3.40 11.03 51.92
C GLU A 248 3.46 10.82 53.44
N SER A 249 4.25 9.84 53.87
CA SER A 249 4.60 9.58 55.26
C SER A 249 5.78 10.45 55.69
N GLN A 250 5.61 11.21 56.78
CA GLN A 250 6.66 11.97 57.46
C GLN A 250 7.73 11.08 58.12
N PRO A 251 8.98 11.54 58.27
CA PRO A 251 9.99 10.85 59.06
C PRO A 251 9.82 11.10 60.56
N VAL A 252 10.00 10.04 61.35
CA VAL A 252 9.93 10.01 62.82
C VAL A 252 11.26 10.45 63.42
N SER A 253 11.15 11.27 64.46
CA SER A 253 12.16 11.82 65.35
C SER A 253 12.93 10.77 66.16
N GLU A 254 14.24 10.96 66.32
CA GLU A 254 15.10 10.24 67.27
C GLU A 254 15.54 11.22 68.37
N GLU A 255 15.06 11.01 69.60
CA GLU A 255 15.48 11.74 70.80
C GLU A 255 16.00 10.71 71.82
N SER A 256 17.30 10.79 72.11
CA SER A 256 18.02 9.94 73.07
C SER A 256 18.22 10.69 74.39
N ARG A 257 17.87 10.07 75.51
CA ARG A 257 18.34 10.35 76.89
C ARG A 257 18.06 9.13 77.78
N PRO A 258 18.79 8.91 78.89
CA PRO A 258 19.27 9.89 79.87
C PRO A 258 20.74 10.33 79.75
#